data_AF-A0A1H7HSU2-F1
#
_entry.id   AF-A0A1H7HSU2-F1
#
_cell.length_a   1.000
_cell.length_b   1.000
_cell.length_c   1.000
_cell.angle_alpha   90.00
_cell.angle_beta   90.00
_cell.angle_gamma   90.00
#
_symmetry.space_group_name_H-M   'P 1'
#
loop_
_entity.id
_entity.type
_entity.pdbx_description
1 polymer ?
#
loop_
_entity_poly.entity_id
_entity_poly.type
_entity_poly.pdbx_seq_one_letter_code
_entity_poly.pdbx_strand_id
1 'polypeptide(L)'
;MAVAGALWLWGCGDSTVAELTDSQQAAVDAASENLCDNFDACGNVGEGKTYASRSDCETNRQAFWNEKWPVADCDDRIHGDNLQTCLDAIEAMNCNSLVDELRVMNGVCAQDKVCAGE
;
A
#
# COMPACT_ATOMS: atom_id res chain seq x y z
N MET A 1 10.51 -18.70 17.78
CA MET A 1 10.61 -19.01 16.34
C MET A 1 10.14 -17.76 15.61
N ALA A 2 11.08 -16.93 15.14
CA ALA A 2 10.75 -15.72 14.40
C ALA A 2 10.58 -16.12 12.93
N VAL A 3 9.36 -16.03 12.41
CA VAL A 3 9.09 -16.13 10.98
C VAL A 3 9.42 -14.77 10.38
N ALA A 4 10.63 -14.66 9.84
CA ALA A 4 11.04 -13.53 9.02
C ALA A 4 10.28 -13.63 7.69
N GLY A 5 9.14 -12.94 7.60
CA GLY A 5 8.47 -12.65 6.34
C GLY A 5 9.24 -11.54 5.64
N ALA A 6 10.26 -11.91 4.87
CA ALA A 6 10.96 -10.99 3.99
C ALA A 6 10.03 -10.70 2.80
N LEU A 7 9.34 -9.56 2.84
CA LEU A 7 8.80 -8.94 1.65
C LEU A 7 10.00 -8.46 0.83
N TRP A 8 10.31 -9.17 -0.25
CA TRP A 8 11.37 -8.79 -1.19
C TRP A 8 10.90 -7.61 -2.04
N LEU A 9 10.82 -6.42 -1.44
CA LEU A 9 10.60 -5.16 -2.14
C LEU A 9 11.91 -4.78 -2.84
N TRP A 10 11.96 -5.02 -4.15
CA TRP A 10 13.05 -4.56 -5.01
C TRP A 10 12.99 -3.03 -5.14
N GLY A 11 13.63 -2.33 -4.21
CA GLY A 11 13.81 -0.88 -4.26
C GLY A 11 14.24 -0.29 -2.93
N CYS A 12 15.54 -0.32 -2.63
CA CYS A 12 16.17 0.49 -1.57
C CYS A 12 15.58 0.36 -0.14
N GLY A 13 15.56 -0.84 0.41
CA GLY A 13 15.38 -1.03 1.86
C GLY A 13 14.67 -2.34 2.14
N ASP A 14 15.29 -3.22 2.90
CA ASP A 14 14.67 -4.44 3.44
C ASP A 14 13.71 -4.00 4.57
N SER A 15 12.69 -3.20 4.23
CA SER A 15 11.71 -2.70 5.18
C SER A 15 10.86 -3.88 5.61
N THR A 16 11.12 -4.36 6.83
CA THR A 16 10.32 -5.40 7.43
C THR A 16 8.91 -4.89 7.72
N VAL A 17 7.91 -5.78 7.81
CA VAL A 17 6.55 -5.40 8.23
C VAL A 17 6.56 -4.62 9.55
N ALA A 18 7.52 -4.90 10.43
CA ALA A 18 7.71 -4.17 11.68
C ALA A 18 8.04 -2.68 11.45
N GLU A 19 8.87 -2.34 10.47
CA GLU A 19 9.18 -0.94 10.12
C GLU A 19 7.99 -0.23 9.47
N LEU A 20 7.15 -0.99 8.74
CA LEU A 20 5.93 -0.45 8.14
C LEU A 20 4.83 -0.19 9.17
N THR A 21 4.84 -0.92 10.29
CA THR A 21 3.91 -0.71 11.41
C THR A 21 4.33 0.40 12.37
N ASP A 22 5.55 0.92 12.23
CA ASP A 22 6.16 1.88 13.16
C ASP A 22 5.54 3.29 13.05
N SER A 23 4.87 3.59 11.93
CA SER A 23 4.12 4.84 11.77
C SER A 23 3.05 4.72 10.68
N GLN A 24 2.03 5.58 10.74
CA GLN A 24 1.04 5.66 9.67
C GLN A 24 1.71 6.03 8.32
N GLN A 25 2.71 6.90 8.32
CA GLN A 25 3.38 7.35 7.10
C GLN A 25 4.13 6.20 6.42
N ALA A 26 4.81 5.34 7.19
CA ALA A 26 5.49 4.18 6.62
C ALA A 26 4.52 3.20 5.94
N ALA A 27 3.35 2.98 6.54
CA ALA A 27 2.28 2.18 5.92
C ALA A 27 1.74 2.83 4.63
N VAL A 28 1.53 4.15 4.65
CA VAL A 28 1.10 4.92 3.47
C VAL A 28 2.11 4.82 2.32
N ASP A 29 3.40 4.95 2.63
CA ASP A 29 4.46 4.88 1.63
C ASP A 29 4.51 3.49 0.99
N ALA A 30 4.53 2.43 1.81
CA ALA A 30 4.51 1.06 1.29
C ALA A 30 3.28 0.74 0.43
N ALA A 31 2.09 1.17 0.84
CA ALA A 31 0.87 0.96 0.07
C ALA A 31 0.84 1.78 -1.22
N SER A 32 1.46 2.97 -1.22
CA SER A 32 1.60 3.81 -2.41
C SER A 32 2.56 3.18 -3.41
N GLU A 33 3.72 2.73 -2.94
CA GLU A 33 4.74 2.07 -3.76
C GLU A 33 4.20 0.80 -4.41
N ASN A 34 3.62 -0.11 -3.61
CA ASN A 34 3.06 -1.38 -4.11
C ASN A 34 1.95 -1.14 -5.16
N LEU A 35 1.10 -0.14 -4.93
CA LEU A 35 0.03 0.20 -5.86
C LEU A 35 0.57 0.79 -7.16
N CYS A 36 1.60 1.64 -7.06
CA CYS A 36 2.26 2.20 -8.23
C CYS A 36 3.11 1.18 -8.99
N ASP A 37 3.65 0.16 -8.32
CA ASP A 37 4.30 -1.00 -8.97
C ASP A 37 3.27 -1.78 -9.78
N ASN A 38 2.11 -2.07 -9.19
CA ASN A 38 1.02 -2.72 -9.91
C ASN A 38 0.57 -1.87 -11.12
N PHE A 39 0.38 -0.57 -10.95
CA PHE A 39 -0.01 0.32 -12.05
C PHE A 39 1.05 0.45 -13.15
N ASP A 40 2.33 0.50 -12.80
CA ASP A 40 3.42 0.49 -13.77
C ASP A 40 3.44 -0.83 -14.56
N ALA A 41 3.34 -1.97 -13.87
CA ALA A 41 3.23 -3.30 -14.47
C ALA A 41 2.00 -3.43 -15.40
N CYS A 42 0.91 -2.73 -15.07
CA CYS A 42 -0.29 -2.64 -15.90
C CYS A 42 -0.18 -1.64 -17.06
N GLY A 43 0.94 -0.90 -17.19
CA GLY A 43 1.18 0.07 -18.26
C GLY A 43 0.45 1.41 -18.10
N ASN A 44 0.08 1.76 -16.86
CA ASN A 44 -0.63 2.99 -16.50
C ASN A 44 0.30 4.16 -16.12
N VAL A 45 1.61 3.93 -16.08
CA VAL A 45 2.64 4.92 -15.75
C VAL A 45 3.46 5.25 -16.99
N GLY A 46 3.70 6.55 -17.23
CA GLY A 46 4.47 7.08 -18.35
C GLY A 46 3.78 8.24 -19.06
N GLU A 47 4.49 8.91 -19.97
CA GLU A 47 3.95 10.08 -20.66
C GLU A 47 2.67 9.73 -21.45
N GLY A 48 1.60 10.52 -21.22
CA GLY A 48 0.29 10.29 -21.83
C GLY A 48 -0.51 9.13 -21.23
N LYS A 49 -0.08 8.55 -20.11
CA LYS A 49 -0.81 7.52 -19.35
C LYS A 49 -1.62 8.13 -18.19
N THR A 50 -2.23 7.27 -17.38
CA THR A 50 -2.96 7.65 -16.17
C THR A 50 -2.10 8.47 -15.23
N TYR A 51 -0.84 8.04 -15.02
CA TYR A 51 0.17 8.77 -14.28
C TYR A 51 1.32 9.12 -15.23
N ALA A 52 1.69 10.40 -15.30
CA ALA A 52 2.73 10.86 -16.23
C ALA A 52 4.12 10.33 -15.84
N SER A 53 4.35 10.05 -14.55
CA SER A 53 5.57 9.45 -14.03
C SER A 53 5.29 8.60 -12.79
N ARG A 54 6.31 7.83 -12.35
CA ARG A 54 6.26 7.08 -11.10
C ARG A 54 6.01 7.99 -9.89
N SER A 55 6.70 9.12 -9.83
CA SER A 55 6.55 10.10 -8.73
C SER A 55 5.15 10.72 -8.71
N ASP A 56 4.54 10.96 -9.88
CA ASP A 56 3.16 11.46 -9.93
C ASP A 56 2.17 10.41 -9.40
N CYS A 57 2.41 9.13 -9.68
CA CYS A 57 1.63 8.04 -9.11
C CYS A 57 1.75 8.03 -7.59
N GLU A 58 2.98 7.99 -7.06
CA GLU A 58 3.23 7.90 -5.62
C GLU A 58 2.63 9.09 -4.88
N THR A 59 2.85 10.32 -5.36
CA THR A 59 2.28 11.54 -4.76
C THR A 59 0.75 11.44 -4.69
N ASN A 60 0.12 10.98 -5.77
CA ASN A 60 -1.33 10.87 -5.86
C ASN A 60 -1.87 9.74 -4.96
N ARG A 61 -1.14 8.63 -4.85
CA ARG A 61 -1.52 7.49 -4.02
C ARG A 61 -1.25 7.72 -2.54
N GLN A 62 -0.19 8.44 -2.19
CA GLN A 62 0.06 8.91 -0.83
C GLN A 62 -1.09 9.80 -0.34
N ALA A 63 -1.59 10.73 -1.18
CA ALA A 63 -2.74 11.54 -0.84
C ALA A 63 -3.99 10.68 -0.58
N PHE A 64 -4.26 9.71 -1.46
CA PHE A 64 -5.37 8.77 -1.30
C PHE A 64 -5.28 7.95 0.00
N TRP A 65 -4.11 7.39 0.31
CA TRP A 65 -3.93 6.59 1.51
C TRP A 65 -3.95 7.43 2.78
N ASN A 66 -3.47 8.68 2.73
CA ASN A 66 -3.62 9.62 3.86
C ASN A 66 -5.09 9.95 4.17
N GLU A 67 -5.96 10.00 3.17
CA GLU A 67 -7.40 10.15 3.40
C GLU A 67 -8.05 8.85 3.92
N LYS A 68 -7.57 7.69 3.46
CA LYS A 68 -8.10 6.38 3.88
C LYS A 68 -7.62 5.93 5.25
N TRP A 69 -6.40 6.28 5.61
CA TRP A 69 -5.76 5.95 6.88
C TRP A 69 -5.32 7.25 7.56
N PRO A 70 -6.25 8.08 8.06
CA PRO A 70 -5.89 9.34 8.69
C PRO A 70 -4.94 9.11 9.87
N VAL A 71 -3.92 9.97 10.00
CA VAL A 71 -2.93 9.93 11.11
C VAL A 71 -3.62 9.79 12.47
N ALA A 72 -4.69 10.57 12.71
CA ALA A 72 -5.41 10.56 13.98
C ALA A 72 -6.02 9.19 14.37
N ASP A 73 -6.28 8.33 13.39
CA ASP A 73 -6.91 7.03 13.60
C ASP A 73 -5.92 5.85 13.48
N CYS A 74 -4.78 6.07 12.82
CA CYS A 74 -3.90 5.01 12.34
C CYS A 74 -2.46 5.09 12.84
N ASP A 75 -1.99 6.26 13.28
CA ASP A 75 -0.64 6.40 13.82
C ASP A 75 -0.50 5.60 15.12
N ASP A 76 0.59 4.86 15.25
CA ASP A 76 0.82 3.82 16.29
C ASP A 76 -0.27 2.73 16.37
N ARG A 77 -1.13 2.60 15.34
CA ARG A 77 -2.27 1.66 15.34
C ARG A 77 -2.30 0.77 14.09
N ILE A 78 -1.19 0.66 13.39
CA ILE A 78 -1.09 -0.20 12.21
C ILE A 78 -1.02 -1.66 12.63
N HIS A 79 -1.94 -2.48 12.13
CA HIS A 79 -1.97 -3.91 12.36
C HIS A 79 -1.12 -4.64 11.31
N GLY A 80 0.07 -5.12 11.69
CA GLY A 80 1.06 -5.70 10.78
C GLY A 80 0.54 -6.77 9.82
N ASP A 81 -0.14 -7.82 10.33
CA ASP A 81 -0.64 -8.90 9.47
C ASP A 81 -1.72 -8.43 8.48
N ASN A 82 -2.53 -7.45 8.87
CA ASN A 82 -3.59 -6.91 8.01
C ASN A 82 -2.99 -5.95 6.97
N LEU A 83 -1.97 -5.17 7.35
CA LEU A 83 -1.19 -4.38 6.40
C LEU A 83 -0.50 -5.29 5.38
N GLN A 84 0.17 -6.36 5.82
CA GLN A 84 0.77 -7.35 4.93
C GLN A 84 -0.27 -7.92 3.95
N THR A 85 -1.42 -8.35 4.46
CA THR A 85 -2.51 -8.89 3.63
C THR A 85 -3.03 -7.84 2.63
N CYS A 86 -3.08 -6.57 3.03
CA CYS A 86 -3.42 -5.46 2.13
C CYS A 86 -2.39 -5.29 1.01
N LEU A 87 -1.10 -5.28 1.34
CA LEU A 87 -0.01 -5.14 0.36
C LEU A 87 -0.01 -6.32 -0.64
N ASP A 88 -0.14 -7.56 -0.15
CA ASP A 88 -0.25 -8.75 -1.01
C ASP A 88 -1.47 -8.68 -1.94
N ALA A 89 -2.59 -8.15 -1.43
CA ALA A 89 -3.80 -7.98 -2.22
C ALA A 89 -3.67 -6.90 -3.29
N ILE A 90 -2.91 -5.83 -3.02
CA ILE A 90 -2.56 -4.78 -3.99
C ILE A 90 -1.69 -5.36 -5.10
N GLU A 91 -0.65 -6.12 -4.75
CA GLU A 91 0.24 -6.74 -5.74
C GLU A 91 -0.54 -7.69 -6.67
N ALA A 92 -1.45 -8.48 -6.11
CA ALA A 92 -2.28 -9.44 -6.83
C ALA A 92 -3.45 -8.82 -7.63
N MET A 93 -3.62 -7.49 -7.63
CA MET A 93 -4.72 -6.85 -8.37
C MET A 93 -4.58 -7.03 -9.88
N ASN A 94 -5.71 -7.36 -10.52
CA ASN A 94 -5.78 -7.49 -11.96
C ASN A 94 -5.79 -6.12 -12.66
N CYS A 95 -4.96 -5.98 -13.70
CA CYS A 95 -5.01 -4.83 -14.58
C CYS A 95 -6.41 -4.66 -15.19
N ASN A 96 -6.98 -3.45 -15.09
CA ASN A 96 -8.29 -3.06 -15.63
C ASN A 96 -9.53 -3.61 -14.90
N SER A 97 -9.39 -4.03 -13.63
CA SER A 97 -10.52 -4.46 -12.80
C SER A 97 -10.84 -3.43 -11.72
N LEU A 98 -11.71 -2.47 -12.04
CA LEU A 98 -12.22 -1.50 -11.06
C LEU A 98 -12.94 -2.18 -9.88
N VAL A 99 -13.51 -3.36 -10.11
CA VAL A 99 -14.17 -4.16 -9.07
C VAL A 99 -13.15 -4.74 -8.09
N ASP A 100 -12.02 -5.26 -8.58
CA ASP A 100 -10.93 -5.73 -7.69
C ASP A 100 -10.32 -4.57 -6.92
N GLU A 101 -10.07 -3.45 -7.59
CA GLU A 101 -9.52 -2.25 -6.96
C GLU A 101 -10.41 -1.79 -5.79
N LEU A 102 -11.72 -1.66 -6.02
CA LEU A 102 -12.68 -1.30 -4.97
C LEU A 102 -12.75 -2.33 -3.84
N ARG A 103 -12.66 -3.63 -4.17
CA ARG A 103 -12.67 -4.72 -3.18
C ARG A 103 -11.44 -4.68 -2.29
N VAL A 104 -10.27 -4.42 -2.87
CA VAL A 104 -9.01 -4.32 -2.13
C VAL A 104 -9.03 -3.07 -1.27
N MET A 105 -9.26 -1.89 -1.85
CA MET A 105 -9.19 -0.61 -1.14
C MET A 105 -10.26 -0.43 -0.04
N ASN A 106 -11.49 -0.91 -0.26
CA ASN A 106 -12.58 -0.77 0.73
C ASN A 106 -12.86 -2.05 1.54
N GLY A 107 -12.12 -3.13 1.28
CA GLY A 107 -12.25 -4.39 1.98
C GLY A 107 -10.99 -4.72 2.76
N VAL A 108 -10.00 -5.29 2.07
CA VAL A 108 -8.77 -5.79 2.69
C VAL A 108 -7.93 -4.65 3.29
N CYS A 109 -7.82 -3.55 2.55
CA CYS A 109 -7.08 -2.35 2.94
C CYS A 109 -7.95 -1.32 3.69
N ALA A 110 -9.15 -1.70 4.13
CA ALA A 110 -10.02 -0.78 4.83
C ALA A 110 -9.39 -0.29 6.14
N GLN A 111 -9.70 0.94 6.52
CA GLN A 111 -9.18 1.58 7.74
C GLN A 111 -9.41 0.72 8.99
N ASP A 112 -10.59 0.10 9.14
CA ASP A 112 -10.93 -0.76 10.28
C ASP A 112 -10.16 -2.09 10.33
N LYS A 113 -9.39 -2.41 9.28
CA LYS A 113 -8.50 -3.58 9.22
C LYS A 113 -7.06 -3.17 9.45
N VAL A 114 -6.60 -2.18 8.68
CA VAL A 114 -5.20 -1.74 8.70
C VAL A 114 -4.88 -0.96 9.96
N CYS A 115 -5.80 -0.14 10.46
CA CYS A 115 -5.60 0.71 11.64
C CYS A 115 -6.17 0.08 12.94
N ALA A 116 -6.20 -1.25 12.99
CA ALA A 116 -6.75 -2.02 14.10
C ALA A 116 -5.69 -2.60 15.04
N GLY A 117 -4.47 -2.04 15.03
CA GLY A 117 -3.42 -2.38 15.98
C GLY A 117 -3.79 -1.98 17.41
N GLU A 118 -3.29 -2.76 18.37
CA GLU A 118 -3.47 -2.58 19.83
C GLU A 118 -2.20 -2.07 20.51
#